data_AF-A0AAF0PBX8-F1
#
_entry.id   AF-A0AAF0PBX8-F1
#
_cell.length_a   1.000
_cell.length_b   1.000
_cell.length_c   1.000
_cell.angle_alpha   90.00
_cell.angle_beta   90.00
_cell.angle_gamma   90.00
#
_symmetry.space_group_name_H-M   'P 1'
#
loop_
_entity.id
_entity.type
_entity.pdbx_description
1 polymer ?
#
loop_
_entity_poly.entity_id
_entity_poly.type
_entity_poly.pdbx_seq_one_letter_code
_entity_poly.pdbx_strand_id
1 'polypeptide(L)'
;MSDNNSASDGGTETATHPVSVALENRLMSHGYYVTSFEWLDGEGETTSPDDGIGIALEYEAVSDAPAVTRDEVGAVLRTLLSIGEERSWTPGRLEVTSFATDGAVRGRWHVEREWFDRLGADLSQVEFSGLVLRTVRDRPSGRDTD
;
A
#
# COMPACT_ATOMS: atom_id res chain seq x y z
N MET A 1 -16.29 26.10 -39.01
CA MET A 1 -15.73 24.77 -39.31
C MET A 1 -15.02 24.34 -38.05
N SER A 2 -15.64 23.41 -37.35
CA SER A 2 -15.14 22.83 -36.11
C SER A 2 -14.76 21.40 -36.44
N ASP A 3 -13.46 21.10 -36.40
CA ASP A 3 -12.92 19.75 -36.51
C ASP A 3 -11.90 19.64 -35.37
N ASN A 4 -12.33 19.22 -34.19
CA ASN A 4 -12.28 17.83 -33.73
C ASN A 4 -10.86 17.24 -33.78
N ASN A 5 -10.08 17.49 -32.72
CA ASN A 5 -9.02 16.58 -32.30
C ASN A 5 -9.40 16.01 -30.93
N SER A 6 -10.26 14.99 -30.95
CA SER A 6 -10.39 14.05 -29.84
C SER A 6 -9.13 13.19 -29.85
N ALA A 7 -8.10 13.64 -29.14
CA ALA A 7 -7.04 12.75 -28.69
C ALA A 7 -7.52 12.15 -27.37
N SER A 8 -8.09 10.95 -27.44
CA SER A 8 -8.26 10.09 -26.28
C SER A 8 -6.87 9.69 -25.78
N ASP A 9 -6.29 10.48 -24.87
CA ASP A 9 -5.06 10.16 -24.15
C ASP A 9 -5.42 9.32 -22.91
N GLY A 10 -5.92 8.11 -23.12
CA GLY A 10 -6.28 7.19 -22.03
C GLY A 10 -5.11 6.37 -21.50
N GLY A 11 -3.87 6.88 -21.61
CA GLY A 11 -2.65 6.08 -21.43
C GLY A 11 -1.62 6.60 -20.43
N THR A 12 -1.74 7.84 -19.94
CA THR A 12 -0.62 8.50 -19.25
C THR A 12 -0.98 9.19 -17.93
N GLU A 13 -2.24 9.17 -17.51
CA GLU A 13 -2.72 9.97 -16.34
C GLU A 13 -2.27 9.44 -14.97
N THR A 14 -1.76 8.22 -14.85
CA THR A 14 -1.33 7.64 -13.55
C THR A 14 -0.02 8.24 -13.01
N ALA A 15 0.84 8.76 -13.88
CA ALA A 15 2.10 9.39 -13.48
C ALA A 15 1.91 10.82 -12.94
N THR A 16 0.76 11.45 -13.15
CA THR A 16 0.48 12.84 -12.76
C THR A 16 0.10 12.98 -11.27
N HIS A 17 -0.44 11.92 -10.67
CA HIS A 17 -0.97 11.97 -9.31
C HIS A 17 0.10 11.65 -8.26
N PRO A 18 0.05 12.26 -7.06
CA PRO A 18 0.92 11.87 -5.94
C PRO A 18 0.86 10.36 -5.64
N VAL A 19 1.90 9.83 -5.01
CA VAL A 19 1.94 8.39 -4.62
C VAL A 19 0.75 8.00 -3.75
N SER A 20 0.36 8.84 -2.80
CA SER A 20 -0.82 8.68 -1.95
C SER A 20 -2.09 8.44 -2.79
N VAL A 21 -2.37 9.33 -3.75
CA VAL A 21 -3.57 9.28 -4.60
C VAL A 21 -3.55 8.07 -5.54
N ALA A 22 -2.39 7.73 -6.11
CA ALA A 22 -2.28 6.54 -6.96
C ALA A 22 -2.50 5.24 -6.17
N LEU A 23 -1.99 5.19 -4.94
CA LEU A 23 -2.18 4.07 -4.03
C LEU A 23 -3.64 3.92 -3.62
N GLU A 24 -4.26 5.03 -3.20
CA GLU A 24 -5.68 5.09 -2.84
C GLU A 24 -6.58 4.56 -3.96
N ASN A 25 -6.49 5.11 -5.16
CA ASN A 25 -7.34 4.74 -6.30
C ASN A 25 -7.27 3.23 -6.63
N ARG A 26 -6.07 2.65 -6.52
CA ARG A 26 -5.83 1.23 -6.83
C ARG A 26 -6.30 0.32 -5.69
N LEU A 27 -6.07 0.72 -4.44
CA LEU A 27 -6.51 -0.03 -3.27
C LEU A 27 -8.03 -0.01 -3.09
N MET A 28 -8.70 1.08 -3.44
CA MET A 28 -10.17 1.15 -3.44
C MET A 28 -10.78 0.07 -4.34
N SER A 29 -10.16 -0.23 -5.48
CA SER A 29 -10.59 -1.30 -6.40
C SER A 29 -10.43 -2.71 -5.80
N HIS A 30 -9.71 -2.84 -4.69
CA HIS A 30 -9.52 -4.06 -3.91
C HIS A 30 -10.31 -4.08 -2.59
N GLY A 31 -11.14 -3.06 -2.33
CA GLY A 31 -11.93 -2.94 -1.10
C GLY A 31 -11.13 -2.42 0.10
N TYR A 32 -9.98 -1.76 -0.14
CA TYR A 32 -9.18 -1.11 0.89
C TYR A 32 -9.22 0.40 0.68
N TYR A 33 -9.76 1.14 1.65
CA TYR A 33 -9.95 2.59 1.57
C TYR A 33 -8.87 3.27 2.39
N VAL A 34 -7.93 3.96 1.73
CA VAL A 34 -6.84 4.67 2.41
C VAL A 34 -7.43 5.80 3.25
N THR A 35 -7.07 5.86 4.52
CA THR A 35 -7.51 6.90 5.47
C THR A 35 -6.38 7.84 5.86
N SER A 36 -5.13 7.35 5.86
CA SER A 36 -3.94 8.17 6.09
C SER A 36 -2.77 7.65 5.26
N PHE A 37 -1.96 8.58 4.77
CA PHE A 37 -0.70 8.31 4.09
C PHE A 37 0.31 9.37 4.47
N GLU A 38 1.46 8.94 5.00
CA GLU A 38 2.54 9.83 5.42
C GLU A 38 3.89 9.27 5.00
N TRP A 39 4.80 10.16 4.62
CA TRP A 39 6.20 9.80 4.44
C TRP A 39 6.90 9.81 5.80
N LEU A 40 7.61 8.73 6.16
CA LEU A 40 8.29 8.64 7.46
C LEU A 40 9.53 9.53 7.55
N ASP A 41 10.23 9.71 6.43
CA ASP A 41 11.50 10.43 6.35
C ASP A 41 11.41 11.69 5.46
N GLY A 42 10.21 12.11 5.06
CA GLY A 42 10.00 13.27 4.19
C GLY A 42 8.73 14.03 4.49
N GLU A 43 8.55 15.17 3.82
CA GLU A 43 7.42 16.07 4.04
C GLU A 43 6.67 16.36 2.72
N GLY A 44 5.34 16.38 2.80
CA GLY A 44 4.47 16.82 1.70
C GLY A 44 4.06 15.74 0.68
N GLU A 45 3.18 16.13 -0.25
CA GLU A 45 2.75 15.27 -1.35
C GLU A 45 3.77 15.36 -2.50
N THR A 46 4.39 14.24 -2.86
CA THR A 46 5.34 14.17 -3.98
C THR A 46 4.94 13.14 -5.02
N THR A 47 5.18 13.48 -6.28
CA THR A 47 5.08 12.57 -7.42
C THR A 47 6.41 11.86 -7.72
N SER A 48 7.52 12.38 -7.18
CA SER A 48 8.88 11.84 -7.34
C SER A 48 9.55 11.73 -5.97
N PRO A 49 9.23 10.69 -5.19
CA PRO A 49 9.89 10.43 -3.91
C PRO A 49 11.35 9.98 -4.07
N ASP A 50 12.17 10.23 -3.05
CA ASP A 50 13.52 9.68 -2.95
C ASP A 50 13.48 8.16 -2.73
N ASP A 51 14.43 7.45 -3.32
CA ASP A 51 14.57 6.00 -3.14
C ASP A 51 14.79 5.62 -1.68
N GLY A 52 14.04 4.64 -1.22
CA GLY A 52 14.12 4.11 0.12
C GLY A 52 13.46 4.98 1.19
N ILE A 53 12.66 5.98 0.82
CA ILE A 53 11.83 6.75 1.75
C ILE A 53 10.78 5.85 2.42
N GLY A 54 10.64 5.97 3.74
CA GLY A 54 9.64 5.20 4.48
C GLY A 54 8.21 5.76 4.32
N ILE A 55 7.22 4.91 4.55
CA ILE A 55 5.79 5.19 4.40
C ILE A 55 5.04 4.67 5.63
N ALA A 56 4.18 5.50 6.20
CA ALA A 56 3.09 5.08 7.08
C ALA A 56 1.77 5.10 6.30
N LEU A 57 1.06 3.97 6.32
CA LEU A 57 -0.20 3.78 5.61
C LEU A 57 -1.28 3.31 6.58
N GLU A 58 -2.43 3.96 6.51
CA GLU A 58 -3.63 3.52 7.20
C GLU A 58 -4.75 3.31 6.18
N TYR A 59 -5.48 2.20 6.31
CA TYR A 59 -6.66 1.95 5.48
C TYR A 59 -7.74 1.17 6.23
N GLU A 60 -8.97 1.34 5.76
CA GLU A 60 -10.12 0.54 6.14
C GLU A 60 -10.33 -0.59 5.14
N ALA A 61 -10.46 -1.82 5.64
CA ALA A 61 -10.70 -2.99 4.83
C ALA A 61 -12.18 -3.38 4.87
N VAL A 62 -12.85 -3.33 3.72
CA VAL A 62 -14.22 -3.84 3.52
C VAL A 62 -14.16 -5.36 3.39
N SER A 63 -14.03 -6.03 4.54
CA SER A 63 -13.91 -7.48 4.62
C SER A 63 -14.37 -7.95 6.00
N ASP A 64 -15.14 -9.05 6.04
CA ASP A 64 -15.57 -9.72 7.27
C ASP A 64 -14.44 -10.45 8.02
N ALA A 65 -13.23 -10.50 7.45
CA ALA A 65 -12.12 -11.16 8.12
C ALA A 65 -11.72 -10.36 9.38
N PRO A 66 -11.60 -11.01 10.55
CA PRO A 66 -11.33 -10.30 11.80
C PRO A 66 -9.87 -9.84 11.94
N ALA A 67 -8.99 -10.20 11.00
CA ALA A 67 -7.56 -9.89 11.06
C ALA A 67 -7.02 -9.63 9.65
N VAL A 68 -5.83 -9.04 9.59
CA VAL A 68 -5.09 -8.83 8.33
C VAL A 68 -4.83 -10.16 7.63
N THR A 69 -5.16 -10.24 6.35
CA THR A 69 -5.02 -11.48 5.57
C THR A 69 -3.79 -11.47 4.65
N ARG A 70 -3.38 -12.65 4.18
CA ARG A 70 -2.33 -12.78 3.15
C ARG A 70 -2.70 -12.09 1.85
N ASP A 71 -3.97 -12.14 1.47
CA ASP A 71 -4.44 -11.54 0.23
C ASP A 71 -4.36 -10.00 0.30
N GLU A 72 -4.80 -9.44 1.43
CA GLU A 72 -4.70 -8.03 1.76
C GLU A 72 -3.26 -7.51 1.72
N VAL A 73 -2.35 -8.18 2.45
CA VAL A 73 -0.92 -7.83 2.41
C VAL A 73 -0.38 -7.91 0.98
N GLY A 74 -0.74 -8.97 0.23
CA GLY A 74 -0.32 -9.13 -1.16
C GLY A 74 -0.83 -8.03 -2.08
N ALA A 75 -2.09 -7.59 -1.91
CA ALA A 75 -2.71 -6.53 -2.71
C ALA A 75 -2.05 -5.17 -2.44
N VAL A 76 -1.78 -4.85 -1.18
CA VAL A 76 -1.10 -3.61 -0.79
C VAL A 76 0.31 -3.57 -1.36
N LEU A 77 1.09 -4.64 -1.17
CA LEU A 77 2.47 -4.70 -1.64
C LEU A 77 2.56 -4.68 -3.16
N ARG A 78 1.71 -5.44 -3.86
CA ARG A 78 1.68 -5.43 -5.33
C ARG A 78 1.35 -4.05 -5.87
N THR A 79 0.39 -3.36 -5.27
CA THR A 79 0.00 -2.01 -5.68
C THR A 79 1.16 -1.04 -5.49
N LEU A 80 1.78 -1.04 -4.31
CA LEU A 80 2.91 -0.14 -4.00
C LEU A 80 4.10 -0.39 -4.94
N LEU A 81 4.46 -1.65 -5.17
CA LEU A 81 5.54 -2.01 -6.08
C LEU A 81 5.26 -1.60 -7.52
N SER A 82 4.04 -1.82 -8.02
CA SER A 82 3.64 -1.37 -9.36
C SER A 82 3.79 0.16 -9.51
N ILE A 83 3.39 0.93 -8.48
CA ILE A 83 3.58 2.40 -8.49
C ILE A 83 5.07 2.75 -8.51
N GLY A 84 5.89 2.05 -7.72
CA GLY A 84 7.33 2.22 -7.71
C GLY A 84 7.96 1.95 -9.08
N GLU A 85 7.63 0.83 -9.70
CA GLU A 85 8.10 0.47 -11.04
C GLU A 85 7.72 1.52 -12.10
N GLU A 86 6.47 1.99 -12.10
CA GLU A 86 6.00 3.04 -13.01
C GLU A 86 6.74 4.37 -12.84
N ARG A 87 7.24 4.65 -11.63
CA ARG A 87 7.93 5.90 -11.28
C ARG A 87 9.44 5.76 -11.13
N SER A 88 9.98 4.57 -11.43
CA SER A 88 11.40 4.25 -11.20
C SER A 88 11.85 4.58 -9.77
N TRP A 89 11.01 4.26 -8.79
CA TRP A 89 11.23 4.50 -7.37
C TRP A 89 11.11 3.22 -6.56
N THR A 90 12.00 3.04 -5.59
CA THR A 90 11.97 1.90 -4.65
C THR A 90 11.47 2.35 -3.27
N PRO A 91 10.40 1.75 -2.73
CA PRO A 91 9.91 2.08 -1.39
C PRO A 91 10.89 1.66 -0.28
N GLY A 92 10.92 2.44 0.80
CA GLY A 92 11.69 2.16 2.00
C GLY A 92 10.95 1.31 3.03
N ARG A 93 11.02 1.68 4.30
CA ARG A 93 10.25 1.02 5.36
C ARG A 93 8.76 1.29 5.16
N LEU A 94 7.93 0.26 5.23
CA LEU A 94 6.46 0.41 5.15
C LEU A 94 5.86 0.02 6.50
N GLU A 95 5.11 0.92 7.12
CA GLU A 95 4.31 0.67 8.31
C GLU A 95 2.83 0.76 7.97
N VAL A 96 2.05 -0.26 8.32
CA VAL A 96 0.66 -0.34 7.90
C VAL A 96 -0.25 -0.66 9.08
N THR A 97 -1.33 0.10 9.20
CA THR A 97 -2.45 -0.20 10.11
C THR A 97 -3.71 -0.46 9.30
N SER A 98 -4.31 -1.63 9.52
CA SER A 98 -5.57 -2.03 8.91
C SER A 98 -6.71 -1.87 9.91
N PHE A 99 -7.77 -1.19 9.48
CA PHE A 99 -8.99 -0.96 10.26
C PHE A 99 -10.18 -1.72 9.65
N ALA A 100 -11.13 -2.08 10.49
CA ALA A 100 -12.47 -2.48 10.08
C ALA A 100 -13.31 -1.23 9.76
N THR A 101 -14.41 -1.41 9.04
CA THR A 101 -15.32 -0.31 8.65
C THR A 101 -16.03 0.35 9.84
N ASP A 102 -15.97 -0.25 11.03
CA ASP A 102 -16.45 0.37 12.28
C ASP A 102 -15.35 1.13 13.04
N GLY A 103 -14.13 1.22 12.48
CA GLY A 103 -12.97 1.88 13.08
C GLY A 103 -12.14 1.00 14.01
N ALA A 104 -12.51 -0.27 14.21
CA ALA A 104 -11.71 -1.20 15.02
C ALA A 104 -10.40 -1.58 14.32
N VAL A 105 -9.28 -1.60 15.05
CA VAL A 105 -7.99 -2.08 14.51
C VAL A 105 -8.06 -3.58 14.27
N ARG A 106 -7.78 -4.00 13.03
CA ARG A 106 -7.69 -5.42 12.62
C ARG A 106 -6.28 -5.99 12.72
N GLY A 107 -5.29 -5.12 12.65
CA GLY A 107 -3.89 -5.50 12.78
C GLY A 107 -2.94 -4.42 12.29
N ARG A 108 -1.69 -4.54 12.73
CA ARG A 108 -0.57 -3.69 12.32
C ARG A 108 0.53 -4.57 11.75
N TRP A 109 1.11 -4.18 10.63
CA TRP A 109 2.21 -4.91 10.01
C TRP A 109 3.22 -3.94 9.41
N HIS A 110 4.42 -4.44 9.16
CA HIS A 110 5.47 -3.64 8.55
C HIS A 110 6.34 -4.45 7.61
N VAL A 111 7.05 -3.72 6.75
CA VAL A 111 8.10 -4.19 5.87
C VAL A 111 9.34 -3.37 6.16
N GLU A 112 10.47 -4.05 6.35
CA GLU A 112 11.76 -3.36 6.44
C GLU A 112 12.29 -3.01 5.05
N ARG A 113 12.97 -1.87 4.95
CA ARG A 113 13.59 -1.40 3.70
C ARG A 113 14.46 -2.48 3.04
N GLU A 114 15.27 -3.17 3.85
CA GLU A 114 16.18 -4.22 3.38
C GLU A 114 15.46 -5.37 2.67
N TRP A 115 14.16 -5.55 2.91
CA TRP A 115 13.38 -6.60 2.26
C TRP A 115 12.95 -6.19 0.85
N PHE A 116 12.69 -4.90 0.63
CA PHE A 116 12.48 -4.35 -0.72
C PHE A 116 13.77 -4.43 -1.53
N ASP A 117 14.92 -4.06 -0.95
CA ASP A 117 16.23 -4.16 -1.62
C ASP A 117 16.56 -5.61 -2.05
N ARG A 118 16.10 -6.61 -1.28
CA ARG A 118 16.31 -8.03 -1.58
C ARG A 118 15.26 -8.62 -2.53
N LEU A 119 14.14 -7.94 -2.75
CA LEU A 119 13.05 -8.44 -3.59
C LEU A 119 13.50 -8.51 -5.05
N GLY A 120 13.42 -9.70 -5.65
CA GLY A 120 13.89 -9.94 -7.02
C GLY A 120 15.39 -10.21 -7.16
N ALA A 121 16.20 -9.91 -6.13
CA ALA A 121 17.59 -10.32 -6.05
C ALA A 121 17.73 -11.69 -5.36
N ASP A 122 17.41 -11.76 -4.07
CA ASP A 122 17.59 -12.94 -3.21
C ASP A 122 16.28 -13.38 -2.52
N LEU A 123 15.22 -12.61 -2.68
CA LEU A 123 13.93 -12.85 -2.03
C LEU A 123 12.83 -12.89 -3.10
N SER A 124 12.12 -14.02 -3.20
CA SER A 124 10.95 -14.12 -4.07
C SER A 124 9.76 -13.36 -3.48
N GLN A 125 8.80 -13.00 -4.33
CA GLN A 125 7.55 -12.36 -3.89
C GLN A 125 6.79 -13.18 -2.84
N VAL A 126 6.81 -14.51 -2.97
CA VAL A 126 6.15 -15.41 -2.01
C VAL A 126 6.85 -15.38 -0.65
N GLU A 127 8.18 -15.43 -0.63
CA GLU A 127 8.98 -15.35 0.60
C GLU A 127 8.83 -13.98 1.27
N PHE A 128 8.87 -12.91 0.48
CA PHE A 128 8.64 -11.56 0.94
C PHE A 128 7.28 -11.41 1.63
N SER A 129 6.17 -11.80 0.98
CA SER A 129 4.86 -11.79 1.63
C SER A 129 4.82 -12.67 2.89
N GLY A 130 5.54 -13.79 2.90
CA GLY A 130 5.67 -14.66 4.06
C GLY A 130 6.38 -13.99 5.25
N LEU A 131 7.43 -13.21 4.99
CA LEU A 131 8.13 -12.43 6.02
C LEU A 131 7.23 -11.33 6.58
N VAL A 132 6.54 -10.59 5.72
CA VAL A 132 5.60 -9.53 6.12
C VAL A 132 4.46 -10.09 6.96
N LEU A 133 3.91 -11.25 6.59
CA LEU A 133 2.87 -11.89 7.40
C LEU A 133 3.32 -12.26 8.82
N ARG A 134 4.61 -12.46 9.05
CA ARG A 134 5.15 -12.69 10.40
C ARG A 134 5.23 -11.42 11.23
N THR A 135 5.18 -10.24 10.62
CA THR A 135 5.18 -8.95 11.32
C THR A 135 3.80 -8.50 11.75
N VAL A 136 2.73 -9.13 11.24
CA VAL A 136 1.35 -8.83 11.61
C VAL A 136 1.16 -9.04 13.12
N ARG A 137 0.89 -7.95 13.82
CA ARG A 137 0.59 -7.86 15.26
C ARG A 137 -0.84 -7.35 15.44
N ASP A 138 -1.36 -7.51 16.66
CA ASP A 138 -2.72 -7.06 17.02
C ASP A 138 -3.83 -7.87 16.31
N ARG A 139 -3.71 -9.19 16.33
CA ARG A 139 -4.89 -10.06 16.13
C ARG A 139 -5.84 -9.71 17.27
N PRO A 140 -7.11 -9.35 17.04
CA PRO A 140 -8.01 -8.98 18.13
C PRO A 140 -7.96 -10.10 19.17
N SER A 141 -7.41 -9.78 20.34
CA SER A 141 -7.57 -10.61 21.53
C SER A 141 -9.06 -10.73 21.70
N GLY A 142 -9.59 -11.90 21.36
CA GLY A 142 -11.02 -12.16 21.31
C GLY A 142 -11.68 -11.60 22.57
N ARG A 143 -12.80 -10.91 22.39
CA ARG A 143 -13.68 -10.53 23.48
C ARG A 143 -13.82 -11.72 24.43
N ASP A 144 -13.22 -11.59 25.61
CA ASP A 144 -13.63 -12.29 26.81
C ASP A 144 -15.00 -11.67 27.17
N THR A 145 -16.06 -12.25 26.61
CA THR A 145 -17.42 -12.01 27.10
C THR A 145 -17.71 -13.10 28.11
N ASP A 146 -17.54 -12.77 29.39
CA ASP A 146 -18.25 -13.37 30.53
C ASP A 146 -19.67 -12.79 30.60
#